data_AF-A0A2V2U8Y5-F1
#
_entry.id   AF-A0A2V2U8Y5-F1
#
_cell.length_a   1.000
_cell.length_b   1.000
_cell.length_c   1.000
_cell.angle_alpha   90.00
_cell.angle_beta   90.00
_cell.angle_gamma   90.00
#
_symmetry.space_group_name_H-M   'P 1'
#
loop_
_entity.id
_entity.type
_entity.pdbx_description
1 polymer ?
#
loop_
_entity_poly.entity_id
_entity_poly.type
_entity_poly.pdbx_seq_one_letter_code
_entity_poly.pdbx_strand_id
1 'polypeptide(L)'
;MFKDKEYIVALRPYQRGILMHLLHYIDEIRPVYEISELNGIQRANVDIRELSLGKLLVENLSSEHFDVSQYSDARQTSGESKRGYQRPRCSAKG
;
A
#
# COMPACT_ATOMS: atom_id res chain seq x y z
N MET A 1 28.57 17.00 4.14
CA MET A 1 28.79 15.75 3.40
C MET A 1 27.46 15.02 3.38
N PHE A 2 26.69 15.19 2.30
CA PHE A 2 25.42 14.47 2.13
C PHE A 2 25.79 13.00 1.97
N LYS A 3 25.42 12.15 2.93
CA LYS A 3 25.41 10.71 2.67
C LYS A 3 24.34 10.51 1.61
N ASP A 4 24.76 10.21 0.39
CA ASP A 4 23.84 9.72 -0.63
C ASP A 4 23.07 8.56 -0.01
N LYS A 5 21.74 8.70 0.06
CA LYS A 5 20.89 7.65 0.60
C LYS A 5 20.86 6.53 -0.43
N GLU A 6 21.72 5.56 -0.24
CA GLU A 6 21.73 4.34 -1.03
C GLU A 6 20.53 3.47 -0.64
N TYR A 7 19.76 3.09 -1.64
CA TYR A 7 18.53 2.32 -1.48
C TYR A 7 18.70 0.96 -2.15
N ILE A 8 18.38 -0.10 -1.42
CA ILE A 8 18.36 -1.45 -1.97
C ILE A 8 17.03 -1.65 -2.68
N VAL A 9 17.06 -2.02 -3.95
CA VAL A 9 15.86 -2.22 -4.76
C VAL A 9 15.85 -3.59 -5.43
N ALA A 10 14.67 -4.21 -5.44
CA ALA A 10 14.41 -5.41 -6.23
C ALA A 10 13.66 -5.01 -7.52
N LEU A 11 14.28 -5.28 -8.67
CA LEU A 11 13.70 -4.99 -9.97
C LEU A 11 13.00 -6.24 -10.54
N ARG A 12 11.77 -6.07 -11.00
CA ARG A 12 10.99 -7.15 -11.62
C ARG A 12 10.36 -6.66 -12.94
N PRO A 13 10.45 -7.42 -14.04
CA PRO A 13 9.69 -7.10 -15.24
C PRO A 13 8.18 -7.22 -14.96
N TYR A 14 7.40 -6.26 -15.42
CA TYR A 14 5.94 -6.26 -15.29
C TYR A 14 5.29 -5.66 -16.52
N GLN A 15 4.46 -6.47 -17.20
CA GLN A 15 3.82 -6.10 -18.46
C GLN A 15 4.84 -5.54 -19.47
N ARG A 16 4.81 -4.23 -19.74
CA ARG A 16 5.72 -3.52 -20.67
C ARG A 16 6.72 -2.60 -19.94
N GLY A 17 6.93 -2.79 -18.64
CA GLY A 17 7.80 -1.97 -17.83
C GLY A 17 8.55 -2.77 -16.76
N ILE A 18 9.19 -2.05 -15.84
CA ILE A 18 9.91 -2.61 -14.69
C ILE A 18 9.27 -2.07 -13.42
N LEU A 19 8.93 -2.96 -12.50
CA LEU A 19 8.58 -2.61 -11.13
C LEU A 19 9.85 -2.56 -10.27
N MET A 20 9.95 -1.50 -9.49
CA MET A 20 11.01 -1.30 -8.51
C MET A 20 10.40 -1.43 -7.11
N HIS A 21 10.72 -2.51 -6.41
CA HIS A 21 10.38 -2.67 -5.01
C HIS A 21 11.52 -2.14 -4.16
N LEU A 22 11.23 -1.16 -3.30
CA LEU A 22 12.18 -0.68 -2.31
C LEU A 22 12.27 -1.68 -1.15
N LEU A 23 13.47 -2.15 -0.83
CA LEU A 23 13.70 -3.03 0.31
C LEU A 23 14.04 -2.20 1.54
N HIS A 24 13.46 -2.61 2.68
CA HIS A 24 13.74 -2.02 3.98
C HIS A 24 14.97 -2.64 4.62
N TYR A 25 15.76 -1.82 5.32
CA TYR A 25 16.87 -2.31 6.14
C TYR A 25 16.36 -2.96 7.43
N ILE A 26 17.20 -3.77 8.07
CA ILE A 26 16.83 -4.54 9.27
C ILE A 26 16.39 -3.63 10.41
N ASP A 27 17.00 -2.46 10.56
CA ASP A 27 16.69 -1.44 11.56
C ASP A 27 15.38 -0.67 11.28
N GLU A 28 14.88 -0.69 10.05
CA GLU A 28 13.58 -0.12 9.68
C GLU A 28 12.41 -1.07 10.00
N ILE A 29 12.70 -2.35 10.22
CA ILE A 29 11.70 -3.39 10.46
C ILE A 29 11.47 -3.54 11.97
N ARG A 30 10.22 -3.36 12.41
CA ARG A 30 9.82 -3.68 13.78
C ARG A 30 9.42 -5.15 13.89
N PRO A 31 10.06 -5.94 14.76
CA PRO A 31 9.69 -7.33 14.91
C PRO A 31 8.32 -7.46 15.57
N VAL A 32 7.55 -8.47 15.14
CA VAL A 32 6.16 -8.67 15.57
C VAL A 32 6.02 -8.87 17.08
N TYR A 33 7.02 -9.46 17.75
CA TYR A 33 7.01 -9.69 19.20
C TYR A 33 7.17 -8.42 20.04
N GLU A 34 7.65 -7.31 19.46
CA GLU A 34 7.69 -6.01 20.14
C GLU A 34 6.31 -5.34 20.20
N ILE A 35 5.35 -5.82 19.40
CA ILE A 35 4.00 -5.26 19.36
C ILE A 35 3.19 -5.86 20.52
N SER A 36 3.13 -5.10 21.61
CA SER A 36 2.52 -5.51 22.89
C SER A 36 1.07 -5.98 22.76
N GLU A 37 0.34 -5.41 21.81
CA GLU A 37 -1.06 -5.67 21.52
C GLU A 37 -1.27 -7.03 20.85
N LEU A 38 -0.25 -7.55 20.17
CA LEU A 38 -0.28 -8.86 19.51
C LEU A 38 0.13 -9.99 20.46
N ASN A 39 0.69 -9.66 21.63
CA ASN A 39 1.06 -10.63 22.65
C ASN A 39 -0.20 -11.27 23.24
N GLY A 40 -0.41 -12.57 22.96
CA GLY A 40 -1.58 -13.33 23.43
C GLY A 40 -2.69 -13.55 22.39
N ILE A 41 -2.62 -12.92 21.21
CA ILE A 41 -3.63 -13.10 20.14
C ILE A 41 -3.51 -14.45 19.42
N GLN A 42 -2.35 -15.12 19.52
CA GLN A 42 -2.01 -16.33 18.77
C GLN A 42 -3.00 -17.49 18.92
N ARG A 43 -3.90 -17.45 19.91
CA ARG A 43 -4.99 -18.43 20.12
C ARG A 43 -6.26 -17.78 20.66
N ALA A 44 -6.70 -16.67 20.09
CA ALA A 44 -8.07 -16.21 20.35
C ALA A 44 -9.03 -17.35 19.94
N ASN A 45 -9.71 -17.95 20.92
CA ASN A 45 -10.68 -19.02 20.69
C ASN A 45 -11.97 -18.37 20.16
N VAL A 46 -12.05 -18.18 18.85
CA VAL A 46 -13.22 -17.62 18.17
C VAL A 46 -14.22 -18.74 17.92
N ASP A 47 -15.50 -18.51 18.23
CA ASP A 47 -16.54 -19.48 17.95
C ASP A 47 -16.71 -19.67 16.44
N ILE A 48 -17.03 -20.91 16.03
CA ILE A 48 -17.18 -21.29 14.62
C ILE A 48 -18.31 -20.49 13.96
N ARG A 49 -19.39 -20.17 14.70
CA ARG A 49 -20.50 -19.38 14.18
C ARG A 49 -20.09 -17.94 13.89
N GLU A 50 -19.40 -17.31 14.83
CA GLU A 50 -18.87 -15.95 14.66
C GLU A 50 -17.90 -15.88 13.48
N LEU A 51 -17.03 -16.88 13.32
CA LEU A 51 -16.09 -16.96 12.21
C LEU A 51 -16.81 -17.13 10.87
N SER A 52 -17.89 -17.92 10.82
CA SER A 52 -18.71 -18.07 9.61
C SER A 52 -19.43 -16.77 9.22
N LEU A 53 -19.97 -16.05 10.21
CA LEU A 53 -20.62 -14.75 9.99
C LEU A 53 -19.62 -13.70 9.49
N GLY A 54 -18.43 -13.66 10.10
CA GLY A 54 -17.35 -12.76 9.68
C GLY A 54 -16.92 -13.01 8.23
N LYS A 55 -16.79 -14.27 7.82
CA LYS A 55 -16.47 -14.64 6.42
C LYS A 55 -17.54 -14.16 5.45
N LEU A 56 -18.81 -14.41 5.75
CA LEU A 56 -19.93 -13.99 4.92
C LEU A 56 -19.98 -12.46 4.77
N LEU A 57 -19.65 -11.72 5.83
CA LEU A 57 -19.57 -10.26 5.76
C LEU A 57 -18.44 -9.80 4.82
N VAL A 58 -17.26 -10.41 4.93
CA VAL A 58 -16.12 -10.10 4.05
C VAL A 58 -16.47 -10.41 2.60
N GLU A 59 -17.09 -11.55 2.32
CA GLU A 59 -17.53 -11.93 0.99
C GLU A 59 -18.52 -10.90 0.40
N ASN A 60 -19.52 -10.49 1.18
CA ASN A 60 -20.52 -9.51 0.74
C ASN A 60 -19.97 -8.10 0.48
N LEU A 61 -18.91 -7.71 1.21
CA LEU A 61 -18.29 -6.39 1.08
C LEU A 61 -17.09 -6.37 0.13
N SER A 62 -16.58 -7.55 -0.26
CA SER A 62 -15.48 -7.66 -1.21
C SER A 62 -15.96 -7.46 -2.63
N SER A 63 -15.14 -6.80 -3.45
CA SER A 63 -15.30 -6.77 -4.90
C SER A 63 -14.32 -7.75 -5.56
N GLU A 64 -14.71 -8.34 -6.69
CA GLU A 64 -13.84 -9.27 -7.44
C GLU A 64 -12.58 -8.57 -7.96
N HIS A 65 -12.69 -7.28 -8.28
CA HIS A 65 -11.59 -6.46 -8.73
C HIS A 65 -11.45 -5.22 -7.86
N PHE A 66 -10.22 -4.96 -7.43
CA PHE A 66 -9.88 -3.72 -6.74
C PHE A 66 -9.63 -2.63 -7.78
N ASP A 67 -10.51 -1.63 -7.82
CA ASP A 67 -10.37 -0.47 -8.68
C ASP A 67 -9.85 0.73 -7.88
N VAL A 68 -8.57 1.04 -8.08
CA VAL A 68 -7.90 2.18 -7.44
C VAL A 68 -8.54 3.51 -7.82
N SER A 69 -9.16 3.61 -9.00
CA SER A 69 -9.71 4.85 -9.54
C SER A 69 -10.93 5.37 -8.78
N GLN A 70 -11.59 4.51 -7.99
CA GLN A 70 -12.75 4.90 -7.16
C GLN A 70 -12.36 5.67 -5.90
N TYR A 71 -11.07 5.71 -5.56
CA TYR A 71 -10.57 6.38 -4.38
C TYR A 71 -9.85 7.67 -4.77
N SER A 72 -10.18 8.76 -4.08
CA SER A 72 -9.54 10.06 -4.25
C SER A 72 -9.15 10.63 -2.89
N ASP A 73 -8.03 11.35 -2.84
CA ASP A 73 -7.55 11.99 -1.62
C ASP A 73 -8.40 13.22 -1.30
N ALA A 74 -9.37 13.04 -0.40
CA ALA A 74 -10.27 14.11 0.04
C ALA A 74 -9.54 15.29 0.71
N ARG A 75 -8.27 15.16 1.12
CA ARG A 75 -7.48 16.26 1.68
C ARG A 75 -6.70 17.05 0.62
N GLN A 76 -6.48 16.50 -0.57
CA GLN A 76 -5.91 17.25 -1.68
C GLN A 76 -6.92 18.24 -2.28
N THR A 77 -8.20 17.86 -2.33
CA THR A 77 -9.26 18.66 -2.96
C THR A 77 -9.63 19.94 -2.20
N SER A 78 -9.28 20.06 -0.92
CA SER A 78 -9.55 21.26 -0.10
C SER A 78 -8.41 22.29 -0.13
N GLY A 79 -7.26 21.98 -0.74
CA GLY A 79 -6.11 22.89 -0.88
C GLY A 79 -5.86 23.42 -2.29
N GLU A 80 -6.50 22.86 -3.32
CA GLU A 80 -6.29 23.24 -4.72
C GLU A 80 -7.31 24.29 -5.21
N SER A 81 -7.39 25.42 -4.50
CA SER A 81 -7.62 26.69 -5.18
C SER A 81 -6.26 27.35 -5.35
N LYS A 82 -5.75 27.31 -6.59
CA LYS A 82 -4.55 28.00 -7.10
C LYS A 82 -3.22 27.24 -6.98
N ARG A 83 -2.98 26.34 -7.94
CA ARG A 83 -1.84 26.43 -8.88
C ARG A 83 -1.93 25.30 -9.89
N GLY A 84 -2.29 25.65 -11.13
CA GLY A 84 -2.31 24.71 -12.24
C GLY A 84 -0.93 24.08 -12.45
N TYR A 85 -0.86 22.77 -12.33
CA TYR A 85 0.30 21.99 -12.77
C TYR A 85 -0.04 21.38 -14.13
N GLN A 86 0.27 22.10 -15.22
CA GLN A 86 0.25 21.51 -16.55
C GLN A 86 1.36 20.45 -16.62
N ARG A 87 0.97 19.17 -16.75
CA ARG A 87 1.92 18.11 -17.09
C ARG A 87 2.59 18.45 -18.44
N PRO A 88 3.93 18.43 -18.55
CA PRO A 88 4.56 18.59 -19.85
C PRO A 88 4.19 17.39 -20.71
N ARG A 89 3.57 17.65 -21.88
CA ARG A 89 3.40 16.60 -22.90
C ARG A 89 4.79 16.25 -23.42
N CYS A 90 5.23 15.02 -23.17
CA CYS A 90 6.38 14.48 -23.89
C CYS A 90 6.02 14.39 -25.38
N SER A 91 6.56 15.30 -26.18
CA SER A 91 6.51 15.18 -27.64
C SER A 91 7.57 14.19 -28.08
N ALA A 92 7.14 13.00 -28.49
CA ALA A 92 7.94 12.14 -29.34
C ALA A 92 8.05 12.83 -30.71
N LYS A 93 9.22 13.39 -31.02
CA LYS A 93 9.61 13.70 -32.40
C LYS A 93 10.38 12.50 -32.93
N GLY A 94 9.90 11.95 -34.04
CA GLY A 94 10.62 10.96 -34.86
C GLY A 94 11.69 11.60 -35.72
#